data_AF-A0A2G6EQ79-F1
#
_entry.id   AF-A0A2G6EQ79-F1
#
_cell.length_a   1.000
_cell.length_b   1.000
_cell.length_c   1.000
_cell.angle_alpha   90.00
_cell.angle_beta   90.00
_cell.angle_gamma   90.00
#
_symmetry.space_group_name_H-M   'P 1'
#
loop_
_entity.id
_entity.type
_entity.pdbx_description
1 polymer ?
#
loop_
_entity_poly.entity_id
_entity_poly.type
_entity_poly.pdbx_seq_one_letter_code
_entity_poly.pdbx_strand_id
1 'polypeptide(L)' 'MNALDPDIVIFAGGVCNIDRLYRTVPPLINDYIFGKEYQTPIAKAKHGDSSGVRGAAWLWSLQ' A
#
# COMPACT_ATOMS: atom_id res chain seq x y z
N MET A 1 -2.26 -10.32 -2.66
CA MET A 1 -3.38 -10.20 -1.71
C MET A 1 -3.54 -11.47 -0.89
N ASN A 2 -3.98 -12.56 -1.50
CA ASN A 2 -4.47 -13.75 -0.78
C ASN A 2 -3.44 -14.46 0.10
N ALA A 3 -2.14 -14.27 -0.13
CA ALA A 3 -1.09 -14.85 0.71
C ALA A 3 -0.87 -14.10 2.04
N LEU A 4 -1.18 -12.80 2.10
CA LEU A 4 -0.95 -11.95 3.29
C LEU A 4 -2.24 -11.34 3.84
N ASP A 5 -3.30 -11.28 3.03
CA ASP A 5 -4.62 -10.69 3.30
C ASP A 5 -4.57 -9.39 4.12
N PRO A 6 -3.93 -8.32 3.60
CA PRO A 6 -3.71 -7.12 4.39
C PRO A 6 -5.00 -6.28 4.49
N ASP A 7 -5.16 -5.62 5.64
CA ASP A 7 -6.22 -4.64 5.86
C ASP A 7 -6.05 -3.36 5.03
N ILE A 8 -4.82 -3.02 4.63
CA ILE A 8 -4.53 -1.84 3.81
C ILE A 8 -3.26 -2.03 2.97
N VAL A 9 -3.26 -1.51 1.75
CA VAL A 9 -2.06 -1.37 0.91
C VAL A 9 -1.71 0.09 0.76
N ILE A 10 -0.45 0.43 0.98
CA ILE A 10 0.07 1.79 0.82
C ILE A 10 1.02 1.83 -0.36
N PHE A 11 0.76 2.68 -1.35
CA PHE A 11 1.75 3.01 -2.36
C PHE A 11 2.77 3.99 -1.78
N ALA A 12 4.05 3.67 -1.95
CA ALA A 12 5.19 4.43 -1.45
C ALA A 12 6.08 4.94 -2.58
N GLY A 13 6.99 5.86 -2.26
CA GLY A 13 7.92 6.48 -3.21
C GLY A 13 7.20 7.26 -4.32
N GLY A 14 7.87 7.46 -5.47
CA GLY A 14 7.29 8.23 -6.59
C GLY A 14 5.97 7.66 -7.13
N VAL A 15 5.72 6.36 -6.96
CA VAL A 15 4.48 5.68 -7.37
C VAL A 15 3.27 6.23 -6.62
N CYS A 16 3.43 6.69 -5.37
CA CYS A 16 2.32 7.20 -4.57
C CYS A 16 1.74 8.51 -5.13
N ASN A 17 2.50 9.24 -5.94
CA ASN A 17 2.09 10.52 -6.53
C ASN A 17 1.24 10.35 -7.80
N ILE A 18 1.13 9.13 -8.33
CA ILE A 18 0.38 8.87 -9.56
C ILE A 18 -1.10 8.66 -9.23
N ASP A 19 -1.87 9.75 -9.25
CA ASP A 19 -3.31 9.76 -8.91
C ASP A 19 -4.15 8.75 -9.71
N ARG A 20 -3.76 8.49 -10.96
CA ARG A 20 -4.43 7.52 -11.83
C ARG A 20 -4.46 6.13 -11.22
N LEU A 21 -3.40 5.71 -10.53
CA LEU A 21 -3.29 4.35 -9.99
C LEU A 21 -4.36 4.05 -8.95
N TYR A 22 -4.76 5.04 -8.15
CA TYR A 22 -5.84 4.86 -7.14
C TYR A 22 -7.21 4.64 -7.76
N ARG A 23 -7.38 4.95 -9.06
CA ARG A 23 -8.63 4.71 -9.80
C ARG A 23 -8.54 3.46 -10.67
N THR A 24 -7.38 3.19 -11.26
CA THR A 24 -7.22 2.08 -12.21
C THR A 24 -6.82 0.77 -11.56
N VAL A 25 -6.03 0.80 -10.48
CA VAL A 25 -5.51 -0.43 -9.87
C VAL A 25 -6.58 -1.19 -9.08
N PRO A 26 -7.43 -0.57 -8.24
CA PRO A 26 -8.45 -1.31 -7.50
C PRO A 26 -9.37 -2.21 -8.37
N PRO A 27 -9.93 -1.74 -9.50
CA PRO A 27 -10.77 -2.61 -10.32
C PRO A 27 -9.99 -3.73 -11.01
N LEU A 28 -8.73 -3.49 -11.41
CA LEU A 28 -7.90 -4.49 -12.08
C LEU A 28 -7.49 -5.63 -11.13
N ILE A 29 -7.34 -5.35 -9.83
CA ILE A 29 -6.94 -6.37 -8.86
C ILE A 29 -7.95 -7.52 -8.76
N ASN A 30 -9.24 -7.25 -8.96
CA ASN A 30 -10.28 -8.28 -8.95
C ASN A 30 -10.04 -9.38 -9.98
N ASP A 31 -9.38 -9.07 -11.10
CA ASP A 31 -9.08 -10.05 -12.15
C ASP A 31 -7.96 -11.04 -11.75
N TYR A 32 -7.16 -10.70 -10.72
CA TYR A 32 -6.00 -11.47 -10.29
C TYR A 32 -6.18 -12.13 -8.91
N ILE A 33 -7.32 -11.92 -8.23
CA ILE A 33 -7.61 -12.49 -6.92
C ILE A 33 -8.50 -13.73 -7.04
N PHE A 34 -8.09 -14.82 -6.38
CA PHE A 34 -8.97 -15.95 -6.15
C PHE A 34 -10.13 -15.49 -5.26
N GLY A 35 -11.36 -15.53 -5.81
CA GLY A 35 -12.57 -15.06 -5.14
C GLY A 35 -13.21 -13.84 -5.80
N LYS A 36 -12.48 -13.09 -6.66
CA LYS A 36 -12.94 -11.88 -7.37
C LYS A 36 -13.48 -10.73 -6.50
N GLU A 37 -13.45 -10.90 -5.18
CA GLU A 37 -13.86 -9.89 -4.22
C GLU A 37 -12.63 -9.35 -3.53
N TYR A 38 -12.32 -8.09 -3.83
CA TYR A 38 -11.21 -7.38 -3.25
C TYR A 38 -11.70 -6.08 -2.63
N GLN A 39 -11.59 -5.98 -1.30
CA GLN A 39 -12.03 -4.80 -0.55
C GLN A 39 -10.88 -4.05 0.13
N THR A 40 -9.65 -4.56 0.08
CA THR A 40 -8.54 -3.89 0.76
C THR A 40 -8.31 -2.50 0.16
N PRO A 41 -8.41 -1.43 0.95
CA PRO A 41 -8.14 -0.08 0.48
C PRO A 41 -6.69 0.10 0.03
N ILE A 42 -6.51 0.86 -1.05
CA ILE A 42 -5.21 1.34 -1.51
C ILE A 42 -5.09 2.83 -1.15
N ALA A 43 -4.06 3.18 -0.37
CA ALA A 43 -3.85 4.53 0.15
C ALA A 43 -2.49 5.11 -0.23
N LYS A 44 -2.39 6.45 -0.17
CA LYS A 44 -1.12 7.17 -0.36
C LYS A 44 -0.26 7.09 0.89
N ALA A 45 1.05 6.96 0.72
CA ALA A 45 1.99 7.15 1.83
C ALA A 45 1.89 8.57 2.40
N LYS A 46 1.55 8.70 3.69
CA LYS A 46 1.45 9.98 4.39
C LYS A 46 2.80 10.66 4.64
N HIS A 47 3.87 9.87 4.72
CA HIS A 47 5.16 10.33 5.22
C HIS A 47 6.24 10.50 4.14
N GLY A 48 5.87 10.34 2.86
CA GLY A 48 6.70 10.66 1.69
C GLY A 48 8.15 10.18 1.81
N ASP A 49 9.08 11.05 1.44
CA ASP A 49 10.53 10.77 1.44
C ASP A 49 11.09 10.51 2.86
N SER A 50 10.42 11.00 3.90
CA SER A 50 10.81 10.74 5.30
C SER A 50 10.36 9.36 5.82
N SER A 51 9.61 8.59 5.04
CA SER A 51 9.10 7.27 5.46
C SER A 51 10.23 6.28 5.80
N GLY A 52 11.36 6.35 5.07
CA GLY A 52 12.50 5.44 5.28
C GLY A 52 13.20 5.68 6.62
N VAL A 53 13.55 6.93 6.93
CA VAL A 53 14.21 7.28 8.20
C VAL A 53 13.31 6.99 9.39
N ARG A 54 12.00 7.28 9.27
CA ARG A 54 11.03 6.97 10.33
C ARG A 54 10.86 5.48 10.53
N GLY A 55 10.81 4.70 9.46
CA GLY A 55 10.78 3.24 9.53
C GLY A 55 12.03 2.67 10.21
N ALA A 56 13.20 3.17 9.84
CA ALA A 56 14.46 2.76 10.47
C ALA A 56 14.51 3.10 11.97
N ALA A 57 14.05 4.29 12.36
CA ALA A 57 13.96 4.68 13.77
C ALA A 57 12.97 3.82 14.57
N TRP A 58 11.95 3.26 13.94
CA TRP A 58 10.98 2.36 14.59
C TRP A 58 11.44 0.90 14.63
N LEU A 59 12.34 0.47 13.73
CA LEU A 59 12.90 -0.89 13.77
C LEU A 59 13.76 -1.12 15.00
N TRP A 60 14.47 -0.10 15.46
CA TRP A 60 15.20 -0.15 16.73
C TRP A 60 14.32 0.47 17.81
N SER A 61 13.46 -0.35 18.42
CA SER A 61 12.78 0.05 19.64
C SER A 61 13.86 0.38 20.67
N LEU A 62 13.97 1.66 21.07
CA LEU A 62 14.69 2.04 22.27
C LEU A 62 13.94 1.42 23.45
N GLN A 63 14.36 0.22 23.83
CA GLN A 63 14.01 -0.38 25.11
C GLN A 63 14.94 0.17 26.19
#